data_AF-A0A5B0BEY6-F1
#
_entry.id   AF-A0A5B0BEY6-F1
#
_cell.length_a   1.000
_cell.length_b   1.000
_cell.length_c   1.000
_cell.angle_alpha   90.00
_cell.angle_beta   90.00
_cell.angle_gamma   90.00
#
_symmetry.space_group_name_H-M   'P 1'
#
loop_
_entity.id
_entity.type
_entity.pdbx_description
1 polymer ?
#
loop_
_entity_poly.entity_id
_entity_poly.type
_entity_poly.pdbx_seq_one_letter_code
_entity_poly.pdbx_strand_id
1 'polypeptide(L)'
;MFLRLPHTRARTPGPPIDLHALARRLLRLPPSCGPVRLVGVDGHAGSGKTTFAGRLAGALGGAQVLHLDDIATHEELFAWPDRLLREVVEPLRRGRTAHYRPYDWGLRAFGPARTLAPAPVILVEGVGAGRGAVRPHLAGLLWMQVPHEDAWARGRRRDGVAQRDFWEGWVTAERRHFAQDPSEPFADLLVRQCSDGYEVLPGPAGMSVREPSVTERDGPDPAW
;
A
#
# COMPACT_ATOMS: atom_id res chain seq x y z
N MET A 1 -19.38 18.53 -34.47
CA MET A 1 -19.53 19.08 -33.11
C MET A 1 -18.65 18.25 -32.17
N PHE A 2 -17.40 18.67 -31.96
CA PHE A 2 -16.47 17.97 -31.07
C PHE A 2 -16.67 18.48 -29.63
N LEU A 3 -17.15 17.62 -28.73
CA LEU A 3 -17.16 17.94 -27.30
C LEU A 3 -15.70 17.99 -26.81
N ARG A 4 -15.27 19.18 -26.41
CA ARG A 4 -14.04 19.40 -25.65
C ARG A 4 -14.22 18.77 -24.27
N LEU A 5 -13.52 17.67 -23.99
CA LEU A 5 -13.41 17.14 -22.63
C LEU A 5 -12.78 18.22 -21.73
N PRO A 6 -13.29 18.44 -20.51
CA PRO A 6 -12.72 19.43 -19.62
C PRO A 6 -11.30 18.99 -19.22
N HIS A 7 -10.30 19.81 -19.55
CA HIS A 7 -8.97 19.68 -18.99
C HIS A 7 -9.07 19.84 -17.47
N THR A 8 -8.87 18.75 -16.74
CA THR A 8 -8.61 18.79 -15.30
C THR A 8 -7.40 19.69 -15.07
N ARG A 9 -7.63 20.89 -14.51
CA ARG A 9 -6.54 21.77 -14.09
C ARG A 9 -5.64 20.99 -13.14
N ALA A 10 -4.37 20.85 -13.50
CA ALA A 10 -3.37 20.32 -12.59
C ALA A 10 -3.35 21.21 -11.34
N ARG A 11 -3.75 20.65 -10.20
CA ARG A 11 -3.63 21.33 -8.90
C ARG A 11 -2.15 21.60 -8.64
N THR A 12 -1.83 22.86 -8.35
CA THR A 12 -0.51 23.28 -7.87
C THR A 12 -0.12 22.40 -6.68
N PRO A 13 1.10 21.83 -6.62
CA PRO A 13 1.52 21.02 -5.49
C PRO A 13 1.41 21.83 -4.20
N GLY A 14 0.78 21.23 -3.17
CA GLY A 14 0.90 21.75 -1.81
C GLY A 14 2.34 21.65 -1.31
N PRO A 15 2.68 22.36 -0.22
CA PRO A 15 3.99 22.19 0.40
C PRO A 15 4.22 20.71 0.79
N PRO A 16 5.46 20.21 0.69
CA PRO A 16 5.78 18.84 1.12
C PRO A 16 5.34 18.63 2.57
N ILE A 17 4.73 17.48 2.85
CA ILE A 17 4.30 17.10 4.18
C ILE A 17 5.51 16.67 5.02
N ASP A 18 5.47 17.09 6.28
CA ASP A 18 6.27 16.52 7.35
C ASP A 18 5.88 15.03 7.54
N LEU A 19 6.80 14.10 7.21
CA LEU A 19 6.58 12.67 7.40
C LEU A 19 6.27 12.32 8.88
N HIS A 20 6.74 13.12 9.84
CA HIS A 20 6.35 12.92 11.24
C HIS A 20 4.88 13.25 11.50
N ALA A 21 4.28 14.20 10.77
CA ALA A 21 2.85 14.45 10.83
C ALA A 21 2.04 13.26 10.31
N LEU A 22 2.47 12.65 9.21
CA LEU A 22 1.88 11.41 8.71
C LEU A 22 2.05 10.27 9.73
N ALA A 23 3.25 10.09 10.28
CA ALA A 23 3.52 9.09 11.31
C ALA A 23 2.59 9.25 12.53
N ARG A 24 2.44 10.47 13.06
CA ARG A 24 1.50 10.78 14.16
C ARG A 24 0.04 10.48 13.79
N ARG A 25 -0.35 10.65 12.53
CA ARG A 25 -1.69 10.26 12.07
C ARG A 25 -1.86 8.74 12.07
N LEU A 26 -0.89 8.01 11.53
CA LEU A 26 -0.94 6.54 11.47
C LEU A 26 -0.96 5.91 12.88
N LEU A 27 -0.18 6.44 13.82
CA LEU A 27 -0.16 5.99 15.22
C LEU A 27 -1.51 6.15 15.93
N ARG A 28 -2.38 7.05 15.48
CA ARG A 28 -3.71 7.28 16.06
C ARG A 28 -4.80 6.40 15.47
N LEU A 29 -4.53 5.66 14.40
CA LEU A 29 -5.47 4.68 13.86
C LEU A 29 -5.73 3.58 14.90
N PRO A 30 -6.89 2.91 14.89
CA PRO A 30 -7.05 1.67 15.65
C PRO A 30 -6.11 0.58 15.10
N PRO A 31 -5.59 -0.33 15.95
CA PRO A 31 -4.94 -1.55 15.46
C PRO A 31 -5.90 -2.36 14.56
N SER A 32 -5.35 -3.02 13.53
CA SER A 32 -6.11 -3.75 12.50
C SER A 32 -5.72 -5.23 12.41
N CYS A 33 -4.58 -5.61 12.99
CA CYS A 33 -4.03 -6.96 12.95
C CYS A 33 -3.59 -7.35 14.37
N GLY A 34 -4.57 -7.65 15.22
CA GLY A 34 -4.31 -7.87 16.65
C GLY A 34 -3.82 -6.58 17.31
N PRO A 35 -2.67 -6.60 18.01
CA PRO A 35 -2.10 -5.38 18.61
C PRO A 35 -1.43 -4.44 17.58
N VAL A 36 -1.32 -4.86 16.32
CA VAL A 36 -0.55 -4.16 15.26
C VAL A 36 -1.45 -3.30 14.39
N ARG A 37 -0.99 -2.10 14.03
CA ARG A 37 -1.50 -1.32 12.89
C ARG A 37 -0.72 -1.72 11.64
N LEU A 38 -1.32 -2.54 10.79
CA LEU A 38 -0.70 -2.92 9.53
C LEU A 38 -1.00 -1.84 8.50
N VAL A 39 0.03 -1.20 7.93
CA VAL A 39 -0.15 -0.09 7.00
C VAL A 39 0.38 -0.49 5.63
N GLY A 40 -0.49 -0.51 4.63
CA GLY A 40 -0.13 -0.85 3.25
C GLY A 40 0.44 0.35 2.51
N VAL A 41 1.54 0.14 1.78
CA VAL A 41 2.11 1.10 0.83
C VAL A 41 2.15 0.42 -0.54
N ASP A 42 1.20 0.77 -1.40
CA ASP A 42 1.04 0.20 -2.74
C ASP A 42 1.27 1.27 -3.83
N GLY A 43 1.30 0.83 -5.08
CA GLY A 43 1.63 1.62 -6.27
C GLY A 43 2.39 0.76 -7.27
N HIS A 44 2.50 1.24 -8.51
CA HIS A 44 3.20 0.54 -9.59
C HIS A 44 4.68 0.24 -9.28
N ALA A 45 5.24 -0.81 -9.88
CA ALA A 45 6.69 -1.05 -9.82
C ALA A 45 7.46 0.17 -10.34
N GLY A 46 8.50 0.58 -9.60
CA GLY A 46 9.26 1.81 -9.89
C GLY A 46 8.60 3.13 -9.46
N SER A 47 7.48 3.09 -8.72
CA SER A 47 6.83 4.31 -8.19
C SER A 47 7.56 4.95 -7.01
N GLY A 48 8.50 4.24 -6.37
CA GLY A 48 9.28 4.74 -5.22
C GLY A 48 8.76 4.28 -3.84
N LYS A 49 7.87 3.29 -3.79
CA LYS A 49 7.33 2.69 -2.54
C LYS A 49 8.42 2.37 -1.51
N THR A 50 9.43 1.59 -1.88
CA THR A 50 10.51 1.17 -0.98
C THR A 50 11.23 2.36 -0.34
N THR A 51 11.55 3.40 -1.12
CA THR A 51 12.16 4.63 -0.61
C THR A 51 11.23 5.38 0.34
N PHE A 52 9.97 5.52 -0.03
CA PHE A 52 8.97 6.19 0.81
C PHE A 52 8.73 5.42 2.11
N ALA A 53 8.55 4.10 2.05
CA ALA A 53 8.35 3.22 3.20
C ALA A 53 9.54 3.29 4.17
N GLY A 54 10.77 3.29 3.67
CA GLY A 54 11.97 3.45 4.51
C GLY A 54 12.01 4.81 5.24
N ARG A 55 11.66 5.90 4.55
CA ARG A 55 11.58 7.23 5.18
C ARG A 55 10.44 7.33 6.20
N LEU A 56 9.28 6.76 5.88
CA LEU A 56 8.13 6.71 6.79
C LEU A 56 8.43 5.84 8.02
N ALA A 57 9.13 4.72 7.86
CA ALA A 57 9.61 3.87 8.94
C ALA A 57 10.53 4.64 9.90
N GLY A 58 11.47 5.44 9.37
CA GLY A 58 12.29 6.35 10.17
C GLY A 58 11.45 7.36 10.96
N ALA A 59 10.46 7.99 10.31
CA ALA A 59 9.55 8.93 10.98
C ALA A 59 8.65 8.27 12.05
N LEU A 60 8.41 6.96 11.94
CA LEU A 60 7.72 6.11 12.90
C LEU A 60 8.65 5.54 14.01
N GLY A 61 9.88 6.05 14.13
CA GLY A 61 10.83 5.59 15.16
C GLY A 61 11.50 4.26 14.83
N GLY A 62 11.69 3.95 13.56
CA GLY A 62 12.30 2.69 13.11
C GLY A 62 11.32 1.54 12.97
N ALA A 63 10.10 1.80 12.51
CA ALA A 63 9.10 0.76 12.28
C ALA A 63 9.60 -0.32 11.30
N GLN A 64 9.18 -1.56 11.51
CA GLN A 64 9.51 -2.67 10.62
C GLN A 64 8.78 -2.52 9.28
N VAL A 65 9.47 -2.87 8.18
CA VAL A 65 8.93 -2.89 6.82
C VAL A 65 8.99 -4.31 6.27
N LEU A 66 7.83 -4.85 5.91
CA LEU A 66 7.70 -6.10 5.16
C LEU A 66 7.63 -5.79 3.67
N HIS A 67 8.57 -6.34 2.91
CA HIS A 67 8.58 -6.23 1.45
C HIS A 67 7.79 -7.40 0.85
N LEU A 68 6.79 -7.13 0.02
CA LEU A 68 6.03 -8.21 -0.64
C LEU A 68 6.89 -9.00 -1.63
N ASP A 69 7.97 -8.40 -2.13
CA ASP A 69 8.98 -9.10 -2.93
C ASP A 69 9.67 -10.22 -2.13
N ASP A 70 9.69 -10.17 -0.79
CA ASP A 70 10.16 -11.29 0.04
C ASP A 70 9.16 -12.46 0.03
N ILE A 71 7.89 -12.24 -0.30
CA ILE A 71 6.81 -13.24 -0.23
C ILE A 71 6.44 -13.78 -1.61
N ALA A 72 6.49 -12.94 -2.64
CA ALA A 72 6.28 -13.32 -4.03
C ALA A 72 7.45 -14.16 -4.58
N THR A 73 7.20 -14.91 -5.66
CA THR A 73 8.22 -15.69 -6.36
C THR A 73 8.12 -15.48 -7.88
N HIS A 74 9.06 -16.03 -8.65
CA HIS A 74 8.97 -16.02 -10.11
C HIS A 74 7.71 -16.73 -10.63
N GLU A 75 7.28 -17.79 -9.96
CA GLU A 75 6.10 -18.59 -10.29
C GLU A 75 4.80 -17.94 -9.79
N GLU A 76 4.90 -17.18 -8.70
CA GLU A 76 3.75 -16.63 -7.97
C GLU A 76 3.85 -15.10 -7.81
N LEU A 77 4.04 -14.37 -8.92
CA LEU A 77 4.16 -12.89 -8.89
C LEU A 77 3.02 -12.22 -8.11
N PHE A 78 1.79 -12.75 -8.23
CA PHE A 78 0.60 -12.27 -7.52
C PHE A 78 -0.22 -13.39 -6.86
N ALA A 79 0.31 -14.62 -6.77
CA ALA A 79 -0.37 -15.76 -6.15
C ALA A 79 0.11 -16.04 -4.71
N TRP A 80 0.67 -15.02 -4.05
CA TRP A 80 1.22 -15.09 -2.70
C TRP A 80 0.27 -14.84 -1.49
N PRO A 81 -1.01 -14.39 -1.61
CA PRO A 81 -1.80 -14.00 -0.42
C PRO A 81 -1.88 -15.07 0.67
N ASP A 82 -2.11 -16.32 0.32
CA ASP A 82 -2.25 -17.40 1.31
C ASP A 82 -0.96 -17.59 2.12
N ARG A 83 0.21 -17.39 1.48
CA ARG A 83 1.51 -17.39 2.16
C ARG A 83 1.61 -16.22 3.14
N LEU A 84 1.32 -15.00 2.69
CA LEU A 84 1.34 -13.81 3.55
C LEU A 84 0.40 -13.97 4.75
N LEU A 85 -0.83 -14.44 4.52
CA LEU A 85 -1.83 -14.60 5.57
C LEU A 85 -1.37 -15.62 6.62
N ARG A 86 -0.90 -16.78 6.17
CA ARG A 86 -0.46 -17.87 7.06
C ARG A 86 0.81 -17.52 7.85
N GLU A 87 1.82 -16.96 7.19
CA GLU A 87 3.16 -16.79 7.76
C GLU A 87 3.32 -15.47 8.51
N VAL A 88 2.53 -14.45 8.16
CA VAL A 88 2.67 -13.10 8.71
C VAL A 88 1.42 -12.60 9.41
N VAL A 89 0.31 -12.48 8.68
CA VAL A 89 -0.88 -11.78 9.21
C VAL A 89 -1.47 -12.55 10.40
N GLU A 90 -1.60 -13.86 10.29
CA GLU A 90 -2.25 -14.66 11.33
C GLU A 90 -1.43 -14.71 12.65
N PRO A 91 -0.09 -14.88 12.64
CA PRO A 91 0.72 -14.71 13.84
C PRO A 91 0.61 -13.32 14.46
N LEU A 92 0.73 -12.26 13.66
CA LEU A 92 0.62 -10.88 14.15
C LEU A 92 -0.75 -10.59 14.75
N ARG A 93 -1.82 -11.08 14.13
CA ARG A 93 -3.19 -10.99 14.64
C ARG A 93 -3.35 -11.61 16.02
N ARG A 94 -2.59 -12.66 16.32
CA ARG A 94 -2.53 -13.30 17.65
C ARG A 94 -1.52 -12.67 18.61
N GLY A 95 -0.89 -11.56 18.23
CA GLY A 95 0.17 -10.91 19.02
C GLY A 95 1.43 -11.75 19.12
N ARG A 96 1.70 -12.62 18.14
CA ARG A 96 2.88 -13.50 18.10
C ARG A 96 3.86 -13.05 17.01
N THR A 97 5.14 -13.37 17.21
CA THR A 97 6.18 -13.19 16.20
C THR A 97 5.85 -14.03 14.97
N ALA A 98 5.79 -13.37 13.82
CA ALA A 98 5.70 -14.01 12.52
C ALA A 98 7.06 -14.54 12.07
N HIS A 99 7.04 -15.64 11.31
CA HIS A 99 8.23 -16.24 10.72
C HIS A 99 7.95 -16.49 9.24
N TYR A 100 8.73 -15.86 8.37
CA TYR A 100 8.57 -15.98 6.93
C TYR A 100 9.93 -16.22 6.27
N ARG A 101 9.95 -16.82 5.09
CA ARG A 101 11.18 -17.04 4.33
C ARG A 101 11.22 -16.07 3.16
N PRO A 102 12.15 -15.10 3.13
CA PRO A 102 12.32 -14.23 1.98
C PRO A 102 12.71 -15.03 0.74
N TYR A 103 12.07 -14.73 -0.37
CA TYR A 103 12.46 -15.24 -1.68
C TYR A 103 13.65 -14.45 -2.24
N ASP A 104 14.74 -15.15 -2.53
CA ASP A 104 15.88 -14.57 -3.23
C ASP A 104 15.64 -14.65 -4.74
N TRP A 105 15.42 -13.50 -5.37
CA TRP A 105 15.15 -13.42 -6.81
C TRP A 105 16.37 -13.75 -7.67
N GLY A 106 17.59 -13.60 -7.17
CA GLY A 106 18.81 -13.98 -7.88
C GLY A 106 19.05 -15.49 -7.87
N LEU A 107 18.88 -16.11 -6.69
CA LEU A 107 19.03 -17.55 -6.49
C LEU A 107 17.78 -18.36 -6.85
N ARG A 108 16.65 -17.68 -7.08
CA ARG A 108 15.33 -18.28 -7.36
C ARG A 108 14.90 -19.28 -6.29
N ALA A 109 15.19 -18.98 -5.03
CA ALA A 109 14.94 -19.89 -3.92
C ALA A 109 14.61 -19.12 -2.64
N PHE A 110 13.91 -19.78 -1.73
CA PHE A 110 13.68 -19.24 -0.39
C PHE A 110 14.94 -19.30 0.45
N GLY A 111 15.33 -18.15 1.00
CA GLY A 111 16.41 -18.03 1.97
C GLY A 111 16.06 -18.56 3.37
N PRO A 112 16.92 -18.29 4.36
CA PRO A 112 16.65 -18.60 5.75
C PRO A 112 15.47 -17.78 6.29
N ALA A 113 14.78 -18.32 7.30
CA ALA A 113 13.63 -17.65 7.89
C ALA A 113 14.03 -16.34 8.59
N ARG A 114 13.18 -15.32 8.44
CA ARG A 114 13.25 -14.05 9.17
C ARG A 114 12.08 -13.93 10.13
N THR A 115 12.29 -13.18 11.20
CA THR A 115 11.28 -12.88 12.21
C THR A 115 10.69 -11.50 11.99
N LEU A 116 9.38 -11.37 12.20
CA LEU A 116 8.68 -10.09 12.25
C LEU A 116 7.86 -10.04 13.54
N ALA A 117 8.37 -9.35 14.55
CA ALA A 117 7.73 -9.26 15.86
C ALA A 117 6.56 -8.25 15.83
N PRO A 118 5.49 -8.46 16.61
CA PRO A 118 4.44 -7.45 16.76
C PRO A 118 5.02 -6.11 17.21
N ALA A 119 4.59 -5.03 16.56
CA ALA A 119 4.99 -3.66 16.86
C ALA A 119 3.79 -2.71 16.75
N PRO A 120 3.86 -1.49 17.31
CA PRO A 120 2.74 -0.54 17.23
C PRO A 120 2.27 -0.25 15.79
N VAL A 121 3.22 -0.21 14.85
CA VAL A 121 3.00 -0.09 13.40
C VAL A 121 3.96 -1.03 12.66
N ILE A 122 3.46 -1.71 11.63
CA ILE A 122 4.28 -2.42 10.64
C ILE A 122 3.84 -1.95 9.27
N LEU A 123 4.82 -1.58 8.43
CA LEU A 123 4.56 -1.24 7.03
C LEU A 123 4.62 -2.50 6.18
N VAL A 124 3.68 -2.66 5.25
CA VAL A 124 3.72 -3.68 4.19
C VAL A 124 3.81 -2.95 2.86
N GLU A 125 4.90 -3.13 2.15
CA GLU A 125 5.15 -2.41 0.90
C GLU A 125 5.36 -3.36 -0.27
N GLY A 126 4.79 -3.01 -1.41
CA GLY A 126 4.95 -3.77 -2.64
C GLY A 126 3.71 -3.70 -3.51
N VAL A 127 3.83 -4.17 -4.74
CA VAL A 127 2.71 -4.18 -5.69
C VAL A 127 1.66 -5.18 -5.19
N GLY A 128 0.45 -4.70 -4.94
CA GLY A 128 -0.64 -5.49 -4.39
C GLY A 128 -0.72 -5.48 -2.86
N ALA A 129 0.03 -4.61 -2.16
CA ALA A 129 -0.16 -4.38 -0.73
C ALA A 129 -1.58 -3.91 -0.37
N GLY A 130 -2.27 -3.25 -1.30
CA GLY A 130 -3.64 -2.79 -1.18
C GLY A 130 -4.68 -3.73 -1.78
N ARG A 131 -4.33 -4.97 -2.12
CA ARG A 131 -5.25 -5.93 -2.76
C ARG A 131 -6.33 -6.45 -1.82
N GLY A 132 -7.43 -6.96 -2.37
CA GLY A 132 -8.62 -7.37 -1.62
C GLY A 132 -8.40 -8.40 -0.51
N ALA A 133 -7.48 -9.35 -0.70
CA ALA A 133 -7.14 -10.33 0.33
C ALA A 133 -6.35 -9.73 1.52
N VAL A 134 -5.69 -8.58 1.33
CA VAL A 134 -4.85 -7.93 2.35
C VAL A 134 -5.60 -6.79 3.05
N ARG A 135 -6.43 -6.04 2.29
CA ARG A 135 -7.19 -4.87 2.79
C ARG A 135 -7.91 -5.09 4.13
N PRO A 136 -8.60 -6.22 4.39
CA PRO A 136 -9.28 -6.45 5.67
C PRO A 136 -8.38 -6.42 6.91
N HIS A 137 -7.05 -6.52 6.73
CA HIS A 137 -6.07 -6.53 7.80
C HIS A 137 -5.32 -5.20 7.94
N LEU A 138 -5.57 -4.23 7.06
CA LEU A 138 -4.90 -2.93 7.06
C LEU A 138 -5.62 -1.92 7.98
N ALA A 139 -4.83 -1.16 8.73
CA ALA A 139 -5.29 0.02 9.47
C ALA A 139 -5.36 1.25 8.55
N GLY A 140 -4.54 1.25 7.49
CA GLY A 140 -4.59 2.26 6.44
C GLY A 140 -3.82 1.83 5.20
N LEU A 141 -4.25 2.36 4.05
CA LEU A 141 -3.67 2.10 2.73
C LEU A 141 -3.20 3.40 2.08
N LEU A 142 -1.92 3.45 1.72
CA LEU A 142 -1.29 4.54 0.99
C LEU A 142 -0.98 4.09 -0.43
N TRP A 143 -1.38 4.89 -1.42
CA TRP A 143 -1.07 4.66 -2.83
C TRP A 143 -0.03 5.66 -3.33
N MET A 144 1.08 5.17 -3.88
CA MET A 144 2.06 6.01 -4.57
C MET A 144 1.49 6.49 -5.91
N GLN A 145 1.08 7.76 -5.94
CA GLN A 145 0.48 8.40 -7.11
C GLN A 145 1.55 8.76 -8.14
N VAL A 146 1.81 7.81 -9.03
CA VAL A 146 2.71 7.95 -10.17
C VAL A 146 2.04 7.32 -11.39
N PRO A 147 1.97 8.00 -12.54
CA PRO A 147 1.54 7.36 -13.78
C PRO A 147 2.34 6.09 -14.04
N HIS A 148 1.65 4.98 -14.32
CA HIS A 148 2.30 3.67 -14.43
C HIS A 148 3.43 3.64 -15.48
N GLU A 149 3.28 4.36 -16.59
CA GLU A 149 4.31 4.47 -17.64
C GLU A 149 5.60 5.08 -17.10
N ASP A 150 5.49 6.15 -16.31
CA ASP A 150 6.63 6.81 -15.67
C ASP A 150 7.27 5.91 -14.60
N ALA A 151 6.44 5.22 -13.80
CA ALA A 151 6.91 4.28 -12.79
C ALA A 151 7.73 3.15 -13.42
N TRP A 152 7.21 2.49 -14.45
CA TRP A 152 7.93 1.43 -15.16
C TRP A 152 9.15 1.93 -15.88
N ALA A 153 9.10 3.13 -16.49
CA ALA A 153 10.27 3.72 -17.12
C ALA A 153 11.39 3.97 -16.11
N ARG A 154 11.05 4.43 -14.88
CA ARG A 154 12.02 4.56 -13.78
C ARG A 154 12.58 3.20 -13.34
N GLY A 155 11.71 2.21 -13.16
CA GLY A 155 12.12 0.85 -12.77
C GLY A 155 13.07 0.21 -13.79
N ARG A 156 12.71 0.24 -15.09
CA ARG A 156 13.57 -0.25 -16.17
C ARG A 156 14.92 0.45 -16.24
N ARG A 157 14.95 1.78 -16.05
CA ARG A 157 16.22 2.52 -16.02
C ARG A 157 17.12 2.11 -14.85
N ARG A 158 16.53 1.86 -13.67
CA ARG A 158 17.25 1.42 -12.48
C ARG A 158 17.82 0.00 -12.65
N ASP A 159 17.02 -0.92 -13.18
CA ASP A 159 17.38 -2.35 -13.24
C ASP A 159 18.24 -2.69 -14.47
N GLY A 160 18.25 -1.81 -15.47
CA GLY A 160 19.11 -1.92 -16.63
C GLY A 160 18.65 -2.94 -17.66
N VAL A 161 19.46 -3.04 -18.72
CA VAL A 161 19.10 -3.77 -19.94
C VAL A 161 19.09 -5.29 -19.80
N ALA A 162 19.77 -5.82 -18.78
CA ALA A 162 19.81 -7.25 -18.50
C ALA A 162 18.44 -7.80 -18.04
N GLN A 163 17.54 -6.92 -17.55
CA GLN A 163 16.24 -7.29 -17.00
C GLN A 163 15.08 -7.01 -17.95
N ARG A 164 15.31 -6.80 -19.26
CA ARG A 164 14.26 -6.45 -20.22
C ARG A 164 13.14 -7.48 -20.28
N ASP A 165 13.46 -8.75 -20.49
CA ASP A 165 12.49 -9.83 -20.62
C ASP A 165 11.66 -10.00 -19.33
N PHE A 166 12.33 -9.86 -18.18
CA PHE A 166 11.66 -9.83 -16.88
C PHE A 166 10.65 -8.67 -16.80
N TRP A 167 11.06 -7.48 -17.20
CA TRP A 167 10.19 -6.30 -17.19
C TRP A 167 8.99 -6.41 -18.13
N GLU A 168 9.12 -7.08 -19.28
CA GLU A 168 7.99 -7.34 -20.18
C GLU A 168 6.95 -8.27 -19.55
N GLY A 169 7.40 -9.38 -18.95
CA GLY A 169 6.54 -10.29 -18.19
C GLY A 169 5.90 -9.61 -16.98
N TRP A 170 6.69 -8.85 -16.21
CA TRP A 170 6.23 -8.12 -15.04
C TRP A 170 5.13 -7.12 -15.38
N VAL A 171 5.36 -6.27 -16.39
CA VAL A 171 4.40 -5.23 -16.79
C VAL A 171 3.06 -5.85 -17.21
N THR A 172 3.10 -7.00 -17.89
CA THR A 172 1.88 -7.73 -18.26
C THR A 172 1.16 -8.27 -17.02
N ALA A 173 1.89 -8.88 -16.09
CA ALA A 173 1.34 -9.42 -14.86
C ALA A 173 0.76 -8.33 -13.95
N GLU A 174 1.46 -7.20 -13.79
CA GLU A 174 1.03 -6.08 -12.94
C GLU A 174 -0.24 -5.42 -13.49
N ARG A 175 -0.31 -5.19 -14.80
CA ARG A 175 -1.55 -4.66 -15.42
C ARG A 175 -2.73 -5.58 -15.17
N ARG A 176 -2.53 -6.89 -15.37
CA ARG A 176 -3.57 -7.89 -15.10
C ARG A 176 -3.99 -7.84 -13.62
N HIS A 177 -3.03 -7.76 -12.70
CA HIS A 177 -3.31 -7.67 -11.28
C HIS A 177 -4.19 -6.47 -10.95
N PHE A 178 -3.80 -5.25 -11.33
CA PHE A 178 -4.58 -4.06 -10.99
C PHE A 178 -5.91 -3.94 -11.75
N ALA A 179 -6.02 -4.56 -12.93
CA ALA A 179 -7.31 -4.67 -13.62
C ALA A 179 -8.30 -5.59 -12.87
N GLN A 180 -7.79 -6.62 -12.19
CA GLN A 180 -8.61 -7.62 -11.48
C GLN A 180 -8.86 -7.25 -10.01
N ASP A 181 -7.89 -6.63 -9.35
CA ASP A 181 -7.94 -6.28 -7.93
C ASP A 181 -7.26 -4.91 -7.71
N PRO A 182 -7.93 -3.81 -8.10
CA PRO A 182 -7.35 -2.48 -8.02
C PRO A 182 -7.13 -2.07 -6.55
N SER A 183 -6.05 -1.33 -6.30
CA SER A 183 -5.73 -0.81 -4.96
C SER A 183 -6.01 0.68 -4.80
N GLU A 184 -5.73 1.48 -5.83
CA GLU A 184 -5.91 2.96 -5.81
C GLU A 184 -7.31 3.40 -5.36
N PRO A 185 -8.43 2.82 -5.84
CA PRO A 185 -9.78 3.23 -5.41
C PRO A 185 -10.07 3.01 -3.93
N PHE A 186 -9.29 2.15 -3.26
CA PHE A 186 -9.44 1.83 -1.84
C PHE A 186 -8.42 2.55 -0.96
N ALA A 187 -7.52 3.35 -1.54
CA ALA A 187 -6.52 4.05 -0.78
C ALA A 187 -7.14 5.15 0.10
N ASP A 188 -6.70 5.20 1.36
CA ASP A 188 -7.05 6.27 2.29
C ASP A 188 -6.29 7.56 1.95
N LEU A 189 -5.08 7.41 1.41
CA LEU A 189 -4.15 8.48 1.09
C LEU A 189 -3.45 8.23 -0.24
N LEU A 190 -3.32 9.28 -1.04
CA LEU A 190 -2.45 9.31 -2.21
C LEU A 190 -1.15 10.01 -1.85
N VAL A 191 -0.02 9.43 -2.23
CA VAL A 191 1.33 9.93 -1.95
C VAL A 191 2.00 10.29 -3.26
N ARG A 192 2.29 11.57 -3.45
CA ARG A 192 3.01 12.08 -4.63
C ARG A 192 4.42 12.49 -4.23
N GLN A 193 5.42 12.01 -4.95
CA GLN A 193 6.80 12.49 -4.77
C GLN A 193 6.96 13.86 -5.44
N CYS A 194 7.58 14.81 -4.73
CA CYS A 194 7.96 16.13 -5.24
C CYS A 194 9.47 16.37 -5.05
N SER A 195 10.00 17.50 -5.54
CA SER A 195 11.43 17.86 -5.48
C SER A 195 12.00 17.76 -4.06
N ASP A 196 11.23 18.24 -3.07
CA ASP A 196 11.69 18.43 -1.70
C ASP A 196 11.06 17.43 -0.71
N GLY A 197 10.41 16.36 -1.19
CA GLY A 197 9.82 15.34 -0.33
C GLY A 197 8.60 14.66 -0.92
N TYR A 198 7.52 14.62 -0.12
CA TYR A 198 6.26 13.98 -0.49
C TYR A 198 5.09 14.89 -0.16
N GLU A 199 4.10 14.88 -1.02
CA GLU A 199 2.77 15.41 -0.76
C GLU A 199 1.81 14.25 -0.47
N VAL A 200 0.96 14.41 0.54
CA VAL A 200 -0.05 13.41 0.89
C VAL A 200 -1.43 14.04 0.73
N LEU A 201 -2.24 13.43 -0.12
CA LEU A 201 -3.58 13.87 -0.45
C LEU A 201 -4.61 12.88 0.12
N PRO A 202 -5.84 13.32 0.40
CA PRO A 202 -6.94 12.40 0.65
C PRO A 202 -7.08 11.41 -0.52
N GLY A 203 -7.17 10.12 -0.19
CA GLY A 203 -7.45 9.08 -1.16
C GLY A 203 -8.95 8.91 -1.44
N PRO A 204 -9.32 8.15 -2.48
CA PRO A 204 -10.70 7.96 -2.88
C PRO A 204 -11.60 7.41 -1.77
N ALA A 205 -11.08 6.49 -0.94
CA ALA A 205 -11.82 5.92 0.19
C ALA A 205 -12.12 6.96 1.29
N GLY A 206 -11.24 7.95 1.45
CA GLY A 206 -11.44 9.06 2.38
C GLY A 206 -12.45 10.10 1.89
N MET A 207 -12.72 10.16 0.57
CA MET A 207 -13.70 11.07 -0.02
C MET A 207 -15.13 10.52 -0.01
N SER A 208 -15.30 9.19 0.15
CA SER A 208 -16.61 8.54 0.25
C SER A 208 -17.26 8.60 1.64
N VAL A 209 -16.57 9.14 2.66
CA VAL A 209 -17.16 9.35 3.98
C VAL A 209 -17.73 10.77 4.08
N ARG A 210 -18.90 10.98 3.47
CA ARG A 210 -19.89 12.01 3.83
C ARG A 210 -21.22 11.65 3.17
N GLU A 211 -22.03 10.83 3.84
CA GLU A 211 -23.42 11.14 4.19
C GLU A 211 -23.76 10.27 5.42
N PRO A 212 -24.13 10.85 6.58
CA PRO A 212 -24.92 10.11 7.54
C PRO A 212 -26.27 9.87 6.88
N SER A 213 -26.62 8.59 6.65
CA SER A 213 -27.98 8.23 6.28
C SER A 213 -28.91 8.65 7.43
N VAL A 214 -29.52 9.82 7.28
CA VAL A 214 -30.74 10.19 7.99
C VAL A 214 -31.83 9.29 7.45
N THR A 215 -32.29 8.37 8.29
CA THR A 215 -33.69 7.95 8.26
C THR A 215 -34.26 8.25 9.63
N GLU A 216 -35.27 9.11 9.61
CA GLU A 216 -36.03 9.64 10.73
C GLU A 216 -36.42 8.58 11.75
N ARG A 217 -36.30 8.98 13.01
CA ARG A 217 -36.99 8.37 14.13
C ARG A 217 -38.26 9.19 14.34
N ASP A 218 -39.36 8.77 13.72
CA ASP A 218 -40.67 9.30 14.10
C ASP A 218 -41.09 8.65 15.42
N GLY A 219 -40.92 9.39 16.51
CA GLY A 219 -41.86 9.33 17.62
C GLY A 219 -43.07 10.21 17.27
N PRO A 220 -44.24 9.98 17.90
CA PRO A 220 -44.30 10.31 19.32
C PRO A 220 -45.08 9.30 20.17
N ASP A 221 -44.65 9.15 21.42
CA ASP A 221 -45.50 8.79 22.56
C ASP A 221 -46.03 10.12 23.13
N PRO A 222 -47.25 10.20 23.71
CA PRO A 222 -47.35 9.84 25.12
C PRO A 222 -48.73 9.33 25.60
N ALA A 223 -48.69 8.44 26.60
CA ALA A 223 -49.68 8.24 27.68
C ALA A 223 -51.12 7.88 27.19
N TRP A 224 -51.98 7.13 27.89
CA TRP A 224 -52.23 6.87 29.30
C TRP A 224 -52.67 5.41 29.42
#